data_AF-A0A1R1Y030-F1
#
_entry.id   AF-A0A1R1Y030-F1
#
_cell.length_a   1.000
_cell.length_b   1.000
_cell.length_c   1.000
_cell.angle_alpha   90.00
_cell.angle_beta   90.00
_cell.angle_gamma   90.00
#
_symmetry.space_group_name_H-M   'P 1'
#
loop_
_entity.id
_entity.type
_entity.pdbx_description
1 polymer ?
#
loop_
_entity_poly.entity_id
_entity_poly.type
_entity_poly.pdbx_seq_one_letter_code
_entity_poly.pdbx_strand_id
1 'polypeptide(L)'
;MFKSCSNSFFTSPKTLYGIFTRNSGVSNSKFSNKLSKQYLKLTQKRNISFKQPQSILDESMIDLEWRRKLYSFKTLSLASIPLITLGLGIWQYKRLEYKKELIDTIALKTRAPPIPLPLKLSQEYFDSQQYRQVYTYGKFDHSKEMLVGIVSKDGRAGYIVVTPLEREDG
;
A
#
# COMPACT_ATOMS: atom_id res chain seq x y z
N MET A 1 -12.34 30.80 -13.70
CA MET A 1 -12.51 31.20 -12.29
C MET A 1 -11.95 30.08 -11.42
N PHE A 2 -10.84 30.34 -10.74
CA PHE A 2 -10.02 29.41 -9.96
C PHE A 2 -10.57 29.12 -8.55
N LYS A 3 -10.29 27.90 -8.02
CA LYS A 3 -9.92 27.52 -6.62
C LYS A 3 -10.23 26.02 -6.47
N SER A 4 -9.30 25.07 -6.39
CA SER A 4 -8.09 24.91 -5.57
C SER A 4 -8.34 25.23 -4.09
N CYS A 5 -8.55 24.18 -3.29
CA CYS A 5 -8.38 24.22 -1.85
C CYS A 5 -7.61 22.96 -1.42
N SER A 6 -6.43 23.20 -0.89
CA SER A 6 -5.52 22.26 -0.25
C SER A 6 -5.53 22.54 1.25
N ASN A 7 -5.21 21.49 2.01
CA ASN A 7 -4.58 21.48 3.33
C ASN A 7 -5.40 21.47 4.62
N SER A 8 -4.78 20.69 5.51
CA SER A 8 -4.91 20.58 6.96
C SER A 8 -6.13 19.78 7.44
N PHE A 9 -5.88 18.69 8.16
CA PHE A 9 -6.20 18.64 9.59
C PHE A 9 -5.55 17.40 10.22
N PHE A 10 -4.46 17.68 10.93
CA PHE A 10 -3.75 16.77 11.82
C PHE A 10 -4.43 16.88 13.19
N THR A 11 -5.14 15.84 13.64
CA THR A 11 -5.61 15.79 15.03
C THR A 11 -5.55 14.37 15.57
N SER A 12 -4.55 14.13 16.42
CA SER A 12 -4.52 13.05 17.42
C SER A 12 -5.60 13.29 18.48
N PRO A 13 -6.09 12.24 19.18
CA PRO A 13 -6.30 12.45 20.60
C PRO A 13 -5.92 11.29 21.54
N LYS A 14 -5.38 11.70 22.69
CA LYS A 14 -5.71 11.28 24.08
C LYS A 14 -4.99 10.07 24.68
N THR A 15 -3.87 10.37 25.32
CA THR A 15 -3.34 9.66 26.51
C THR A 15 -4.18 10.00 27.75
N LEU A 16 -4.66 8.97 28.44
CA LEU A 16 -5.40 9.05 29.69
C LEU A 16 -4.47 9.32 30.89
N TYR A 17 -5.00 10.15 31.78
CA TYR A 17 -4.46 10.53 33.09
C TYR A 17 -4.34 9.34 34.06
N GLY A 18 -3.32 9.38 34.90
CA GLY A 18 -3.19 8.57 36.12
C GLY A 18 -2.42 9.34 37.18
N ILE A 19 -3.15 9.83 38.16
CA ILE A 19 -2.73 10.69 39.28
C ILE A 19 -2.02 9.85 40.36
N PHE A 20 -0.90 10.33 40.91
CA PHE A 20 -0.56 10.03 42.31
C PHE A 20 0.15 11.21 42.97
N THR A 21 -0.25 11.46 44.20
CA THR A 21 -0.15 12.72 44.93
C THR A 21 0.98 12.74 45.97
N ARG A 22 1.61 13.93 46.12
CA ARG A 22 1.90 14.68 47.35
C ARG A 22 2.98 14.22 48.36
N ASN A 23 3.84 15.21 48.67
CA ASN A 23 4.62 15.52 49.90
C ASN A 23 5.65 14.54 50.46
N SER A 24 6.89 15.03 50.62
CA SER A 24 7.30 15.73 51.85
C SER A 24 8.77 16.16 51.76
N GLY A 25 9.05 17.40 52.15
CA GLY A 25 10.42 17.87 52.37
C GLY A 25 10.91 17.39 53.74
N VAL A 26 12.14 16.88 53.79
CA VAL A 26 12.92 16.77 55.03
C VAL A 26 14.35 17.20 54.73
N SER A 27 14.68 18.37 55.26
CA SER A 27 16.05 18.88 55.40
C SER A 27 16.86 17.99 56.34
N ASN A 28 18.08 17.60 55.95
CA ASN A 28 19.04 17.01 56.88
C ASN A 28 20.49 17.41 56.52
N SER A 29 20.94 18.50 57.13
CA SER A 29 22.26 19.12 57.09
C SER A 29 23.38 18.32 57.80
N LYS A 30 23.34 16.98 57.81
CA LYS A 30 24.20 16.14 58.66
C LYS A 30 24.98 15.01 57.95
N PHE A 31 25.28 15.15 56.66
CA PHE A 31 26.05 14.13 55.93
C PHE A 31 27.42 14.60 55.40
N SER A 32 27.80 15.86 55.67
CA SER A 32 29.04 16.44 55.12
C SER A 32 30.32 16.05 55.87
N ASN A 33 30.24 15.49 57.08
CA ASN A 33 31.43 15.29 57.93
C ASN A 33 31.93 13.83 57.99
N LYS A 34 31.35 12.92 57.18
CA LYS A 34 31.75 11.50 57.15
C LYS A 34 32.67 11.14 55.97
N LEU A 35 32.85 12.08 55.03
CA LEU A 35 33.59 11.85 53.79
C LEU A 35 35.07 12.27 53.85
N SER A 36 35.58 12.89 54.92
CA SER A 36 36.99 13.33 54.94
C SER A 36 37.97 12.34 55.59
N LYS A 37 37.49 11.36 56.37
CA LYS A 37 38.36 10.45 57.15
C LYS A 37 38.72 9.13 56.47
N GLN A 38 38.14 8.82 55.30
CA GLN A 38 38.34 7.54 54.61
C GLN A 38 39.30 7.60 53.41
N TYR A 39 39.60 8.79 52.87
CA TYR A 39 40.35 8.88 51.60
C TYR A 39 41.88 8.99 51.75
N LEU A 40 42.41 9.03 52.97
CA LEU A 40 43.83 9.27 53.25
C LEU A 40 44.56 8.00 53.74
N LYS A 41 44.25 6.83 53.17
CA LYS A 41 44.92 5.57 53.55
C LYS A 41 45.11 4.51 52.46
N LEU A 42 44.98 4.84 51.18
CA LEU A 42 45.14 3.85 50.10
C LEU A 42 46.20 4.22 49.06
N THR A 43 47.22 4.98 49.45
CA THR A 43 48.49 5.08 48.71
C THR A 43 49.44 3.95 49.12
N GLN A 44 49.05 2.71 48.82
CA GLN A 44 49.89 1.54 49.10
C GLN A 44 50.14 0.73 47.82
N LYS A 45 51.38 0.84 47.34
CA LYS A 45 52.11 -0.05 46.42
C LYS A 45 51.26 -1.05 45.61
N ARG A 46 51.09 -0.80 44.32
CA ARG A 46 50.95 -1.88 43.33
C ARG A 46 52.14 -1.85 42.40
N ASN A 47 52.95 -2.91 42.44
CA ASN A 47 53.87 -3.24 41.36
C ASN A 47 53.03 -3.50 40.10
N ILE A 48 53.11 -2.60 39.14
CA ILE A 48 52.42 -2.71 37.87
C ILE A 48 53.21 -3.71 37.03
N SER A 49 52.87 -4.99 37.15
CA SER A 49 53.21 -5.97 36.11
C SER A 49 52.24 -5.74 34.96
N PHE A 50 52.72 -5.06 33.92
CA PHE A 50 51.98 -4.85 32.69
C PHE A 50 51.87 -6.20 31.97
N LYS A 51 50.80 -6.95 32.23
CA LYS A 51 50.41 -8.10 31.42
C LYS A 51 50.05 -7.57 30.04
N GLN A 52 50.81 -7.98 29.03
CA GLN A 52 50.46 -7.74 27.63
C GLN A 52 49.04 -8.28 27.35
N PRO A 53 48.16 -7.51 26.66
CA PRO A 53 46.86 -8.01 26.23
C PRO A 53 47.05 -9.02 25.08
N GLN A 54 47.26 -10.28 25.44
CA GLN A 54 47.25 -11.41 24.53
C GLN A 54 45.79 -11.83 24.25
N SER A 55 45.06 -11.07 23.43
CA SER A 55 43.80 -11.53 22.78
C SER A 55 43.25 -10.59 21.68
N ILE A 56 44.07 -9.75 21.03
CA ILE A 56 43.57 -8.77 20.03
C ILE A 56 43.36 -9.41 18.63
N LEU A 57 43.83 -10.64 18.40
CA LEU A 57 43.95 -11.20 17.06
C LEU A 57 42.76 -12.10 16.64
N ASP A 58 41.87 -12.49 17.57
CA ASP A 58 40.75 -13.39 17.28
C ASP A 58 39.40 -12.64 17.17
N GLU A 59 39.16 -11.66 18.06
CA GLU A 59 37.94 -10.81 18.06
C GLU A 59 37.85 -9.86 16.85
N SER A 60 38.98 -9.34 16.35
CA SER A 60 38.97 -8.38 15.22
C SER A 60 38.62 -9.01 13.88
N MET A 61 38.80 -10.33 13.72
CA MET A 61 38.54 -11.01 12.45
C MET A 61 37.03 -11.18 12.22
N ILE A 62 36.27 -11.41 13.30
CA ILE A 62 34.82 -11.59 13.26
C ILE A 62 34.10 -10.26 12.95
N ASP A 63 34.51 -9.13 13.56
CA ASP A 63 33.87 -7.81 13.30
C ASP A 63 34.06 -7.30 11.86
N LEU A 64 35.23 -7.56 11.26
CA LEU A 64 35.53 -7.14 9.89
C LEU A 64 34.76 -7.96 8.84
N GLU A 65 34.58 -9.27 9.05
CA GLU A 65 33.77 -10.11 8.18
C GLU A 65 32.29 -9.73 8.25
N TRP A 66 31.73 -9.54 9.45
CA TRP A 66 30.32 -9.12 9.62
C TRP A 66 30.05 -7.77 8.96
N ARG A 67 30.95 -6.79 9.12
CA ARG A 67 30.84 -5.50 8.43
C ARG A 67 30.93 -5.65 6.92
N ARG A 68 31.87 -6.43 6.38
CA ARG A 68 32.01 -6.66 4.92
C ARG A 68 30.78 -7.34 4.33
N LYS A 69 30.21 -8.33 5.03
CA LYS A 69 28.96 -9.01 4.67
C LYS A 69 27.78 -8.03 4.70
N LEU A 70 27.69 -7.19 5.73
CA LEU A 70 26.66 -6.16 5.84
C LEU A 70 26.81 -5.04 4.82
N TYR A 71 28.03 -4.64 4.43
CA TYR A 71 28.26 -3.71 3.32
C TYR A 71 27.82 -4.33 2.00
N SER A 72 28.04 -5.63 1.80
CA SER A 72 27.53 -6.36 0.63
C SER A 72 25.99 -6.43 0.62
N PHE A 73 25.35 -6.80 1.74
CA PHE A 73 23.89 -6.83 1.86
C PHE A 73 23.25 -5.44 1.76
N LYS A 74 23.86 -4.42 2.37
CA LYS A 74 23.38 -3.03 2.33
C LYS A 74 23.47 -2.46 0.92
N THR A 75 24.56 -2.73 0.20
CA THR A 75 24.73 -2.30 -1.20
C THR A 75 23.76 -3.05 -2.12
N LEU A 76 23.58 -4.36 -1.93
CA LEU A 76 22.61 -5.16 -2.69
C LEU A 76 21.17 -4.71 -2.44
N SER A 77 20.80 -4.43 -1.18
CA SER A 77 19.47 -3.91 -0.83
C SER A 77 19.23 -2.51 -1.37
N LEU A 78 20.25 -1.65 -1.41
CA LEU A 78 20.11 -0.31 -1.95
C LEU A 78 19.94 -0.33 -3.48
N ALA A 79 20.62 -1.26 -4.16
CA ALA A 79 20.50 -1.45 -5.61
C ALA A 79 19.24 -2.21 -6.03
N SER A 80 18.68 -3.09 -5.17
CA SER A 80 17.49 -3.88 -5.51
C SER A 80 16.21 -3.04 -5.54
N ILE A 81 16.10 -2.02 -4.69
CA ILE A 81 14.94 -1.11 -4.62
C ILE A 81 14.63 -0.49 -5.98
N PRO A 82 15.54 0.25 -6.65
CA PRO A 82 15.23 0.83 -7.95
C PRO A 82 14.97 -0.23 -9.03
N LEU A 83 15.62 -1.39 -8.95
CA LEU A 83 15.40 -2.50 -9.89
C LEU A 83 13.97 -3.00 -9.84
N ILE A 84 13.47 -3.24 -8.62
CA ILE A 84 12.12 -3.75 -8.38
C ILE A 84 11.08 -2.64 -8.69
N THR A 85 11.35 -1.40 -8.29
CA THR A 85 10.46 -0.26 -8.59
C THR A 85 10.33 0.00 -10.08
N LEU A 86 11.41 -0.10 -10.86
CA LEU A 86 11.35 0.03 -12.32
C LEU A 86 10.58 -1.12 -12.96
N GLY A 87 10.83 -2.36 -12.52
CA GLY A 87 10.08 -3.53 -12.99
C GLY A 87 8.57 -3.40 -12.71
N LEU A 88 8.20 -3.02 -11.49
CA LEU A 88 6.83 -2.75 -11.10
C LEU A 88 6.24 -1.57 -11.88
N GLY A 89 6.99 -0.48 -12.07
CA GLY A 89 6.56 0.69 -12.82
C GLY A 89 6.25 0.37 -14.29
N ILE A 90 7.13 -0.40 -14.95
CA ILE A 90 6.92 -0.87 -16.33
C ILE A 90 5.69 -1.78 -16.41
N TRP A 91 5.50 -2.65 -15.42
CA TRP A 91 4.31 -3.51 -15.38
C TRP A 91 3.02 -2.70 -15.23
N GLN A 92 3.01 -1.70 -14.34
CA GLN A 92 1.86 -0.80 -14.16
C GLN A 92 1.55 -0.04 -15.46
N TYR A 93 2.59 0.47 -16.14
CA TYR A 93 2.43 1.13 -17.43
C TYR A 93 1.82 0.19 -18.48
N LYS A 94 2.38 -1.01 -18.65
CA LYS A 94 1.84 -2.03 -19.57
C LYS A 94 0.40 -2.41 -19.24
N ARG A 95 0.07 -2.54 -17.95
CA ARG A 95 -1.28 -2.87 -17.49
C ARG A 95 -2.29 -1.76 -17.79
N LEU A 96 -1.86 -0.51 -17.75
CA LEU A 96 -2.65 0.64 -18.18
C LEU A 96 -2.84 0.64 -19.71
N GLU A 97 -1.78 0.42 -20.48
CA GLU A 97 -1.81 0.38 -21.95
C GLU A 97 -2.83 -0.64 -22.46
N TYR A 98 -2.80 -1.87 -21.93
CA TYR A 98 -3.76 -2.92 -22.28
C TYR A 98 -5.22 -2.48 -22.06
N LYS A 99 -5.50 -1.79 -20.94
CA LYS A 99 -6.85 -1.27 -20.67
C LYS A 99 -7.25 -0.18 -21.66
N LYS A 100 -6.32 0.68 -22.06
CA LYS A 100 -6.57 1.75 -23.04
C LYS A 100 -6.90 1.17 -24.41
N GLU A 101 -6.11 0.21 -24.89
CA GLU A 101 -6.35 -0.44 -26.18
C GLU A 101 -7.73 -1.11 -26.24
N LEU A 102 -8.15 -1.74 -25.14
CA LEU A 102 -9.48 -2.32 -25.03
C LEU A 102 -10.58 -1.25 -25.11
N ILE A 103 -10.42 -0.14 -24.39
CA ILE A 103 -11.39 0.97 -24.40
C ILE A 103 -11.48 1.59 -25.80
N ASP A 104 -10.34 1.80 -26.47
CA ASP A 104 -10.31 2.38 -27.81
C ASP A 104 -10.99 1.47 -28.82
N THR A 105 -10.72 0.16 -28.74
CA THR A 105 -11.41 -0.84 -29.58
C THR A 105 -12.92 -0.82 -29.37
N ILE A 106 -13.37 -0.77 -28.12
CA ILE A 106 -14.80 -0.68 -27.79
C ILE A 106 -15.39 0.63 -28.31
N ALA A 107 -14.72 1.76 -28.09
CA ALA A 107 -15.17 3.08 -28.53
C ALA A 107 -15.32 3.15 -30.05
N LEU A 108 -14.39 2.56 -30.80
CA LEU A 108 -14.47 2.46 -32.25
C LEU A 108 -15.66 1.61 -32.70
N LYS A 109 -15.84 0.43 -32.10
CA LYS A 109 -16.96 -0.47 -32.44
C LYS A 109 -18.32 0.10 -32.06
N THR A 110 -18.41 0.84 -30.96
CA THR A 110 -19.66 1.50 -30.53
C THR A 110 -20.02 2.69 -31.41
N ARG A 111 -19.04 3.42 -31.97
CA ARG A 111 -19.29 4.54 -32.89
C ARG A 111 -19.59 4.11 -34.33
N ALA A 112 -19.34 2.85 -34.67
CA ALA A 112 -19.65 2.32 -35.99
C ALA A 112 -21.17 2.36 -36.28
N PRO A 113 -21.59 2.54 -37.53
CA PRO A 113 -23.01 2.59 -37.88
C PRO A 113 -23.71 1.29 -37.45
N PRO A 114 -24.93 1.41 -36.87
CA PRO A 114 -25.64 0.28 -36.32
C PRO A 114 -26.11 -0.65 -37.44
N ILE A 115 -26.04 -1.97 -37.19
CA ILE A 115 -26.39 -3.01 -38.14
C ILE A 115 -27.70 -3.71 -37.73
N PRO A 116 -28.55 -4.12 -38.69
CA PRO A 116 -29.70 -4.96 -38.36
C PRO A 116 -29.23 -6.30 -37.81
N LEU A 117 -29.78 -6.75 -36.67
CA LEU A 117 -29.38 -8.04 -36.10
C LEU A 117 -29.68 -9.17 -37.10
N PRO A 118 -28.67 -9.97 -37.53
CA PRO A 118 -28.91 -11.05 -38.47
C PRO A 118 -29.70 -12.19 -37.82
N LEU A 119 -30.47 -12.91 -38.62
CA LEU A 119 -31.36 -13.99 -38.17
C LEU A 119 -30.60 -15.22 -37.62
N LYS A 120 -29.38 -15.45 -38.12
CA LYS A 120 -28.52 -16.55 -37.69
C LYS A 120 -27.28 -15.99 -37.03
N LEU A 121 -27.24 -16.08 -35.70
CA LEU A 121 -26.09 -15.67 -34.92
C LEU A 121 -25.17 -16.88 -34.77
N SER A 122 -24.18 -17.01 -35.66
CA SER A 122 -23.09 -17.96 -35.44
C SER A 122 -22.17 -17.44 -34.33
N GLN A 123 -21.56 -18.33 -33.55
CA GLN A 123 -20.63 -17.97 -32.47
C GLN A 123 -19.49 -17.07 -32.97
N GLU A 124 -18.99 -17.35 -34.18
CA GLU A 124 -17.96 -16.58 -34.86
C GLU A 124 -18.38 -15.14 -35.20
N TYR A 125 -19.68 -14.94 -35.49
CA TYR A 125 -20.22 -13.61 -35.74
C TYR A 125 -20.26 -12.77 -34.45
N PHE A 126 -20.61 -13.36 -33.31
CA PHE A 126 -20.59 -12.68 -32.02
C PHE A 126 -19.20 -12.19 -31.62
N ASP A 127 -18.19 -13.06 -31.75
CA ASP A 127 -16.81 -12.72 -31.36
C ASP A 127 -16.27 -11.56 -32.21
N SER A 128 -16.62 -11.52 -33.50
CA SER A 128 -16.21 -10.41 -34.38
C SER A 128 -16.97 -9.10 -34.07
N GLN A 129 -18.27 -9.16 -33.79
CA GLN A 129 -19.16 -8.00 -33.63
C GLN A 129 -19.43 -7.58 -32.17
N GLN A 130 -18.66 -8.08 -31.21
CA GLN A 130 -18.78 -7.67 -29.81
C GLN A 130 -18.66 -6.13 -29.67
N TYR A 131 -19.53 -5.51 -28.86
CA TYR A 131 -19.61 -4.06 -28.60
C TYR A 131 -20.12 -3.18 -29.74
N ARG A 132 -20.68 -3.78 -30.80
CA ARG A 132 -21.31 -3.05 -31.89
C ARG A 132 -22.78 -2.74 -31.58
N GLN A 133 -23.23 -1.55 -31.99
CA GLN A 133 -24.65 -1.19 -31.91
C GLN A 133 -25.45 -1.96 -32.96
N VAL A 134 -26.61 -2.46 -32.56
CA VAL A 134 -27.55 -3.18 -33.42
C VAL A 134 -28.95 -2.62 -33.24
N TYR A 135 -29.77 -2.69 -34.29
CA TYR A 135 -31.19 -2.35 -34.21
C TYR A 135 -32.05 -3.57 -34.57
N THR A 136 -33.16 -3.72 -33.84
CA THR A 136 -34.14 -4.80 -34.01
C THR A 136 -35.55 -4.27 -33.80
N TYR A 137 -36.52 -4.90 -34.45
CA TYR A 137 -37.93 -4.62 -34.29
C TYR A 137 -38.62 -5.86 -33.71
N GLY A 138 -39.60 -5.66 -32.84
CA GLY A 138 -40.27 -6.75 -32.12
C GLY A 138 -41.16 -6.23 -30.99
N LYS A 139 -41.65 -7.16 -30.15
CA LYS A 139 -42.52 -6.87 -29.00
C LYS A 139 -41.82 -7.25 -27.70
N PHE A 140 -41.90 -6.40 -26.69
CA PHE A 140 -41.38 -6.73 -25.37
C PHE A 140 -42.30 -7.71 -24.64
N ASP A 141 -41.73 -8.80 -24.13
CA ASP A 141 -42.44 -9.76 -23.28
C ASP A 141 -42.19 -9.43 -21.80
N HIS A 142 -43.13 -8.69 -21.20
CA HIS A 142 -43.10 -8.33 -19.79
C HIS A 142 -43.37 -9.51 -18.84
N SER A 143 -43.84 -10.66 -19.34
CA SER A 143 -44.03 -11.85 -18.50
C SER A 143 -42.71 -12.51 -18.12
N LYS A 144 -41.63 -12.27 -18.87
CA LYS A 144 -40.29 -12.83 -18.64
C LYS A 144 -39.27 -11.79 -18.16
N GLU A 145 -39.73 -10.76 -17.46
CA GLU A 145 -38.87 -9.70 -16.93
C GLU A 145 -37.97 -10.22 -15.79
N MET A 146 -36.70 -9.83 -15.83
CA MET A 146 -35.71 -10.21 -14.81
C MET A 146 -35.06 -8.98 -14.18
N LEU A 147 -35.03 -8.96 -12.84
CA LEU A 147 -34.29 -7.97 -12.05
C LEU A 147 -32.85 -8.45 -11.83
N VAL A 148 -31.89 -7.73 -12.41
CA VAL A 148 -30.47 -8.07 -12.38
C VAL A 148 -29.72 -7.15 -11.42
N GLY A 149 -29.29 -7.73 -10.30
CA GLY A 149 -28.36 -7.09 -9.37
C GLY A 149 -28.92 -5.84 -8.66
N ILE A 150 -28.24 -5.44 -7.59
CA ILE A 150 -28.53 -4.18 -6.90
C ILE A 150 -27.57 -3.14 -7.44
N VAL A 151 -28.10 -2.05 -7.99
CA VAL A 151 -27.32 -0.93 -8.50
C VAL A 151 -27.77 0.33 -7.78
N SER A 152 -26.82 1.09 -7.26
CA SER A 152 -27.10 2.41 -6.69
C SER A 152 -26.95 3.47 -7.78
N LYS A 153 -28.03 4.19 -8.09
CA LYS A 153 -28.01 5.36 -8.97
C LYS A 153 -28.43 6.58 -8.16
N ASP A 154 -27.57 7.59 -8.13
CA ASP A 154 -27.80 8.85 -7.41
C ASP A 154 -28.11 8.64 -5.91
N GLY A 155 -27.46 7.67 -5.27
CA GLY A 155 -27.62 7.36 -3.84
C GLY A 155 -28.88 6.57 -3.49
N ARG A 156 -29.68 6.15 -4.48
CA ARG A 156 -30.83 5.27 -4.29
C ARG A 156 -30.50 3.87 -4.79
N ALA A 157 -30.69 2.87 -3.94
CA ALA A 157 -30.63 1.48 -4.35
C ALA A 157 -31.79 1.18 -5.30
N GLY A 158 -31.47 0.56 -6.44
CA GLY A 158 -32.42 0.10 -7.44
C GLY A 158 -31.94 -1.19 -8.09
N TYR A 159 -32.69 -1.64 -9.08
CA TYR A 159 -32.40 -2.86 -9.83
C TYR A 159 -32.28 -2.54 -11.32
N ILE A 160 -31.43 -3.27 -12.04
CA ILE A 160 -31.46 -3.24 -13.51
C ILE A 160 -32.58 -4.16 -13.96
N VAL A 161 -33.54 -3.63 -14.70
CA VAL A 161 -34.62 -4.41 -15.31
C VAL A 161 -34.18 -4.84 -16.70
N VAL A 162 -34.22 -6.14 -16.99
CA VAL A 162 -33.98 -6.70 -18.32
C VAL A 162 -35.26 -7.35 -18.82
N THR A 163 -35.81 -6.83 -19.92
CA THR A 163 -37.02 -7.36 -20.57
C THR A 163 -36.64 -7.96 -21.93
N PRO A 164 -36.92 -9.25 -22.18
CA PRO A 164 -36.66 -9.84 -23.47
C PRO A 164 -37.55 -9.23 -24.57
N LEU A 165 -36.99 -9.10 -25.77
CA LEU A 165 -37.68 -8.65 -26.97
C LEU A 165 -37.94 -9.86 -27.87
N GLU A 166 -39.21 -10.20 -28.08
CA GLU A 166 -39.62 -11.21 -29.07
C GLU A 166 -39.61 -10.59 -30.47
N ARG A 167 -38.87 -11.21 -31.38
CA ARG A 167 -38.73 -10.78 -32.78
C ARG A 167 -39.81 -11.47 -33.63
N GLU A 168 -40.30 -10.79 -34.66
CA GLU A 168 -41.28 -11.41 -35.59
C GLU A 168 -40.68 -12.57 -36.41
N ASP A 169 -39.36 -12.58 -36.58
CA ASP A 169 -38.65 -13.58 -37.39
C ASP A 169 -38.29 -14.88 -36.63
N GLY A 170 -38.67 -15.00 -35.35
CA GLY A 170 -38.40 -16.18 -34.52
C GLY A 170 -37.03 -16.20 -33.84
#